data_AF-A0A2M7WRP0-F1
#
_entry.id   AF-A0A2M7WRP0-F1
#
_cell.length_a   1.000
_cell.length_b   1.000
_cell.length_c   1.000
_cell.angle_alpha   90.00
_cell.angle_beta   90.00
_cell.angle_gamma   90.00
#
_symmetry.space_group_name_H-M   'P 1'
#
loop_
_entity.id
_entity.type
_entity.pdbx_description
1 polymer ?
#
loop_
_entity_poly.entity_id
_entity_poly.type
_entity_poly.pdbx_seq_one_letter_code
_entity_poly.pdbx_strand_id
1 'polypeptide(L)'
;MKEKTSEKILEYIKKKGQASGNELTHHFNITSRAIRKQLSSMLEEGLIYKIGRPPKVFYLLAEDKIKKEKNTVDEKTKKVIDDNFLNITPSGERQEGFEGFISWCLKRKDPLEKTAKEYIETLKKYKPYKKDGLINGMYKLKGTFPDTSVNKLFYLDFYSIERFGKTKLGQLLLYAKQSQNRGLIKELVDQIRPQIAELIKKYKIDAVGFIPPTVKREIQLMRELERQLHLTTPKISLVKVKTPVIVPQKTLNKLEDRIENAKRTIVVDEIKKFKTILLIDDALGSGATINETAKKIK
;
A
#
# COMPACT_ATOMS: atom_id res chain seq x y z
N MET A 1 -51.09 9.85 0.38
CA MET A 1 -50.08 10.06 1.46
C MET A 1 -49.00 10.99 0.92
N LYS A 2 -48.53 11.97 1.70
CA LYS A 2 -47.45 12.88 1.27
C LYS A 2 -46.15 12.08 1.17
N GLU A 3 -45.58 12.04 -0.02
CA GLU A 3 -44.28 11.41 -0.31
C GLU A 3 -43.18 12.01 0.58
N LYS A 4 -42.36 11.16 1.19
CA LYS A 4 -41.33 11.58 2.14
C LYS A 4 -40.21 12.29 1.40
N THR A 5 -39.61 13.31 2.02
CA THR A 5 -38.43 14.02 1.46
C THR A 5 -37.31 13.06 1.05
N SER A 6 -37.17 11.94 1.76
CA SER A 6 -36.18 10.92 1.47
C SER A 6 -36.40 10.24 0.10
N GLU A 7 -37.65 9.89 -0.21
CA GLU A 7 -38.04 9.25 -1.47
C GLU A 7 -37.77 10.19 -2.66
N LYS A 8 -38.10 11.48 -2.49
CA LYS A 8 -37.83 12.52 -3.51
C LYS A 8 -36.34 12.72 -3.80
N ILE A 9 -35.49 12.64 -2.78
CA ILE A 9 -34.03 12.74 -2.96
C ILE A 9 -33.52 11.53 -3.74
N LEU A 10 -33.99 10.32 -3.43
CA LEU A 10 -33.59 9.11 -4.16
C LEU A 10 -34.03 9.18 -5.63
N GLU A 11 -35.25 9.62 -5.91
CA GLU A 11 -35.73 9.80 -7.28
C GLU A 11 -34.92 10.88 -8.04
N TYR A 12 -34.57 11.98 -7.36
CA TYR A 12 -33.73 13.02 -7.93
C TYR A 12 -32.35 12.48 -8.33
N ILE A 13 -31.69 11.76 -7.42
CA ILE A 13 -30.38 11.14 -7.70
C ILE A 13 -30.53 10.08 -8.81
N LYS A 14 -31.63 9.31 -8.85
CA LYS A 14 -31.92 8.35 -9.92
C LYS A 14 -31.97 9.02 -11.29
N LYS A 15 -32.64 10.17 -11.38
CA LYS A 15 -32.82 10.91 -12.64
C LYS A 15 -31.54 11.62 -13.11
N LYS A 16 -30.77 12.16 -12.17
CA LYS A 16 -29.54 12.94 -12.44
C LYS A 16 -28.27 12.10 -12.44
N GLY A 17 -28.32 10.86 -11.98
CA GLY A 17 -27.17 9.99 -11.74
C GLY A 17 -26.42 10.30 -10.43
N GLN A 18 -26.31 11.58 -10.05
CA GLN A 18 -25.67 12.03 -8.82
C GLN A 18 -26.23 13.37 -8.36
N ALA A 19 -26.01 13.73 -7.08
CA ALA A 19 -26.33 15.06 -6.57
C ALA A 19 -25.34 15.52 -5.50
N SER A 20 -25.13 16.83 -5.36
CA SER A 20 -24.38 17.39 -4.22
C SER A 20 -25.32 17.86 -3.11
N GLY A 21 -24.81 17.95 -1.87
CA GLY A 21 -25.60 18.48 -0.74
C GLY A 21 -26.12 19.91 -1.00
N ASN A 22 -25.33 20.74 -1.69
CA ASN A 22 -25.74 22.09 -2.08
C ASN A 22 -26.83 22.04 -3.15
N GLU A 23 -26.70 21.21 -4.18
CA GLU A 23 -27.70 21.04 -5.22
C GLU A 23 -29.05 20.59 -4.64
N LEU A 24 -29.04 19.64 -3.71
CA LEU A 24 -30.25 19.17 -3.02
C LEU A 24 -30.88 20.26 -2.16
N THR A 25 -30.08 21.05 -1.44
CA THR A 25 -30.57 22.21 -0.66
C THR A 25 -31.29 23.22 -1.55
N HIS A 26 -30.70 23.58 -2.69
CA HIS A 26 -31.31 24.55 -3.61
C HIS A 26 -32.53 23.99 -4.32
N HIS A 27 -32.47 22.73 -4.78
CA HIS A 27 -33.55 22.11 -5.53
C HIS A 27 -34.82 21.88 -4.69
N PHE A 28 -34.66 21.41 -3.45
CA PHE A 28 -35.80 21.12 -2.58
C PHE A 28 -36.21 22.31 -1.69
N ASN A 29 -35.46 23.42 -1.74
CA ASN A 29 -35.64 24.59 -0.87
C ASN A 29 -35.67 24.21 0.63
N ILE A 30 -34.76 23.32 1.03
CA ILE A 30 -34.64 22.79 2.41
C ILE A 30 -33.27 23.16 2.97
N THR A 31 -33.23 23.53 4.25
CA THR A 31 -31.97 23.88 4.93
C THR A 31 -30.91 22.79 4.79
N SER A 32 -29.64 23.19 4.67
CA SER A 32 -28.53 22.25 4.55
C SER A 32 -28.43 21.29 5.73
N ARG A 33 -28.88 21.70 6.93
CA ARG A 33 -28.94 20.82 8.12
C ARG A 33 -29.95 19.68 7.94
N ALA A 34 -31.13 19.98 7.42
CA ALA A 34 -32.16 18.97 7.18
C ALA A 34 -31.76 18.02 6.03
N ILE A 35 -31.19 18.53 4.94
CA ILE A 35 -30.63 17.69 3.87
C ILE A 35 -29.52 16.77 4.41
N ARG A 36 -28.57 17.28 5.21
CA ARG A 36 -27.53 16.44 5.81
C ARG A 36 -28.10 15.34 6.72
N LYS A 37 -29.15 15.64 7.48
CA LYS A 37 -29.82 14.63 8.32
C LYS A 37 -30.41 13.49 7.47
N GLN A 38 -31.11 13.83 6.39
CA GLN A 38 -31.67 12.85 5.46
C GLN A 38 -30.57 12.01 4.80
N LEU A 39 -29.52 12.66 4.31
CA LEU A 39 -28.39 11.98 3.68
C LEU A 39 -27.63 11.08 4.66
N SER A 40 -27.50 11.47 5.95
CA SER A 40 -26.90 10.60 6.98
C SER A 40 -27.72 9.32 7.18
N SER A 41 -29.04 9.45 7.33
CA SER A 41 -29.95 8.30 7.46
C SER A 41 -29.84 7.37 6.25
N MET A 42 -29.86 7.92 5.04
CA MET A 42 -29.75 7.13 3.80
C MET A 42 -28.39 6.46 3.61
N LEU A 43 -27.31 7.08 4.10
CA LEU A 43 -25.98 6.48 4.11
C LEU A 43 -25.90 5.32 5.11
N GLU A 44 -26.50 5.48 6.30
CA GLU A 44 -26.59 4.43 7.32
C GLU A 44 -27.45 3.25 6.85
N GLU A 45 -28.60 3.54 6.22
CA GLU A 45 -29.45 2.56 5.53
C GLU A 45 -28.80 2.04 4.24
N GLY A 46 -27.74 2.70 3.77
CA GLY A 46 -26.99 2.50 2.53
C GLY A 46 -27.82 2.38 1.27
N LEU A 47 -28.84 3.24 1.17
CA LEU A 47 -29.60 3.51 -0.06
C LEU A 47 -28.77 4.35 -1.06
N ILE A 48 -27.81 5.12 -0.52
CA ILE A 48 -26.88 5.94 -1.29
C ILE A 48 -25.45 5.71 -0.80
N TYR A 49 -24.47 6.05 -1.63
CA TYR A 49 -23.07 6.20 -1.23
C TYR A 49 -22.56 7.59 -1.62
N LYS A 50 -21.47 8.02 -0.98
CA LYS A 50 -20.86 9.34 -1.26
C LYS A 50 -19.46 9.17 -1.85
N ILE A 51 -19.13 10.02 -2.81
CA ILE A 51 -17.78 10.16 -3.37
C ILE A 51 -17.25 11.59 -3.16
N GLY A 52 -15.93 11.72 -3.11
CA GLY A 52 -15.26 13.00 -2.85
C GLY A 52 -15.10 13.32 -1.35
N ARG A 53 -14.55 14.49 -1.08
CA ARG A 53 -14.31 15.01 0.28
C ARG A 53 -14.80 16.45 0.37
N PRO A 54 -15.29 16.91 1.52
CA PRO A 54 -15.67 18.31 1.70
C PRO A 54 -14.58 19.26 1.17
N PRO A 55 -14.97 20.33 0.45
CA PRO A 55 -16.35 20.79 0.20
C PRO A 55 -17.05 20.12 -1.01
N LYS A 56 -16.36 19.28 -1.79
CA LYS A 56 -16.89 18.66 -3.02
C LYS A 56 -17.26 17.19 -2.78
N VAL A 57 -18.51 16.96 -2.38
CA VAL A 57 -19.08 15.64 -2.12
C VAL A 57 -20.30 15.43 -3.01
N PHE A 58 -20.35 14.26 -3.67
CA PHE A 58 -21.49 13.82 -4.47
C PHE A 58 -22.09 12.56 -3.87
N TYR A 59 -23.41 12.44 -3.97
CA TYR A 59 -24.19 11.30 -3.52
C TYR A 59 -24.76 10.59 -4.75
N LEU A 60 -24.62 9.27 -4.78
CA LEU A 60 -25.09 8.40 -5.85
C LEU A 60 -25.96 7.32 -5.25
N LEU A 61 -26.90 6.79 -6.03
CA LEU A 61 -27.66 5.61 -5.61
C LEU A 61 -26.71 4.45 -5.43
N ALA A 62 -26.86 3.71 -4.33
CA ALA A 62 -26.27 2.40 -4.26
C ALA A 62 -26.96 1.55 -5.35
N GLU A 63 -26.24 1.21 -6.42
CA GLU A 63 -26.66 0.11 -7.30
C GLU A 63 -26.90 -1.11 -6.42
N ASP A 64 -28.00 -1.82 -6.68
CA ASP A 64 -28.55 -2.92 -5.87
C ASP A 64 -27.56 -3.40 -4.83
N LYS A 65 -27.74 -2.89 -3.62
CA LYS A 65 -26.96 -3.30 -2.46
C LYS A 65 -26.89 -4.81 -2.52
N ILE A 66 -25.68 -5.29 -2.76
CA ILE A 66 -25.14 -6.59 -2.40
C ILE A 66 -26.19 -7.30 -1.59
N LYS A 67 -26.94 -8.24 -2.20
CA LYS A 67 -27.67 -9.24 -1.42
C LYS A 67 -26.64 -9.67 -0.40
N LYS A 68 -26.87 -9.37 0.89
CA LYS A 68 -26.06 -9.94 1.95
C LYS A 68 -26.21 -11.43 1.76
N GLU A 69 -25.31 -12.03 0.99
CA GLU A 69 -25.22 -13.48 0.92
C GLU A 69 -25.17 -13.91 2.36
N LYS A 70 -26.02 -14.88 2.70
CA LYS A 70 -26.04 -15.47 4.03
C LYS A 70 -24.61 -15.98 4.26
N ASN A 71 -23.83 -15.19 4.99
CA ASN A 71 -22.41 -15.39 5.06
C ASN A 71 -22.14 -16.59 5.96
N THR A 72 -21.80 -17.73 5.37
CA THR A 72 -21.49 -18.95 6.12
C THR A 72 -20.00 -19.09 6.43
N VAL A 73 -19.17 -18.09 6.06
CA VAL A 73 -17.74 -18.08 6.40
C VAL A 73 -17.59 -18.07 7.92
N ASP A 74 -16.73 -18.92 8.44
CA ASP A 74 -16.49 -19.04 9.87
C ASP A 74 -15.73 -17.81 10.44
N GLU A 75 -15.93 -17.52 11.73
CA GLU A 75 -15.33 -16.36 12.40
C GLU A 75 -13.80 -16.35 12.38
N LYS A 76 -13.17 -17.53 12.38
CA LYS A 76 -11.71 -17.62 12.33
C LYS A 76 -11.17 -17.20 10.96
N THR A 77 -11.83 -17.60 9.88
CA THR A 77 -11.52 -17.16 8.52
C THR A 77 -11.75 -15.65 8.36
N LYS A 78 -12.86 -15.11 8.88
CA LYS A 78 -13.13 -13.66 8.87
C LYS A 78 -12.01 -12.87 9.52
N LYS A 79 -11.61 -13.26 10.73
CA LYS A 79 -10.54 -12.59 11.48
C LYS A 79 -9.22 -12.55 10.72
N VAL A 80 -8.83 -13.67 10.09
CA VAL A 80 -7.59 -13.69 9.30
C VAL A 80 -7.70 -12.76 8.08
N ILE A 81 -8.86 -12.68 7.43
CA ILE A 81 -9.09 -11.75 6.32
C ILE A 81 -9.06 -10.30 6.82
N ASP A 82 -9.68 -9.98 7.95
CA ASP A 82 -9.66 -8.66 8.58
C ASP A 82 -8.23 -8.14 8.80
N ASP A 83 -7.37 -9.02 9.30
CA ASP A 83 -5.99 -8.65 9.60
C ASP A 83 -5.13 -8.45 8.34
N ASN A 84 -5.40 -9.20 7.26
CA ASN A 84 -4.48 -9.35 6.12
C ASN A 84 -4.98 -8.77 4.79
N PHE A 85 -6.26 -8.43 4.67
CA PHE A 85 -6.83 -7.96 3.42
C PHE A 85 -6.90 -6.43 3.36
N LEU A 86 -6.33 -5.87 2.30
CA LEU A 86 -6.49 -4.47 1.96
C LEU A 86 -6.49 -4.34 0.44
N ASN A 87 -7.58 -3.77 -0.07
CA ASN A 87 -7.69 -3.31 -1.44
C ASN A 87 -7.86 -1.79 -1.45
N ILE A 88 -7.29 -1.15 -2.45
CA ILE A 88 -7.53 0.27 -2.73
C ILE A 88 -8.01 0.31 -4.17
N THR A 89 -9.25 0.72 -4.35
CA THR A 89 -9.94 0.69 -5.65
C THR A 89 -9.35 1.74 -6.61
N PRO A 90 -9.64 1.65 -7.92
CA PRO A 90 -9.25 2.69 -8.86
C PRO A 90 -9.80 4.09 -8.54
N SER A 91 -10.92 4.17 -7.82
CA SER A 91 -11.49 5.44 -7.33
C SER A 91 -10.84 5.95 -6.04
N GLY A 92 -9.84 5.24 -5.51
CA GLY A 92 -9.14 5.59 -4.28
C GLY A 92 -9.89 5.21 -2.99
N GLU A 93 -10.93 4.38 -3.09
CA GLU A 93 -11.65 3.86 -1.94
C GLU A 93 -10.83 2.77 -1.24
N ARG A 94 -10.76 2.85 0.09
CA ARG A 94 -10.08 1.86 0.93
C ARG A 94 -11.08 0.76 1.31
N GLN A 95 -10.82 -0.45 0.85
CA GLN A 95 -11.59 -1.66 1.14
C GLN A 95 -10.72 -2.58 2.01
N GLU A 96 -10.93 -2.52 3.32
CA GLU A 96 -10.14 -3.30 4.28
C GLU A 96 -10.95 -4.45 4.87
N GLY A 97 -10.24 -5.51 5.22
CA GLY A 97 -10.78 -6.66 5.93
C GLY A 97 -11.86 -7.41 5.19
N PHE A 98 -12.73 -8.08 5.93
CA PHE A 98 -13.71 -9.01 5.39
C PHE A 98 -14.79 -8.32 4.56
N GLU A 99 -15.25 -7.13 4.95
CA GLU A 99 -16.18 -6.32 4.16
C GLU A 99 -15.55 -5.87 2.83
N GLY A 100 -14.28 -5.46 2.87
CA GLY A 100 -13.51 -5.16 1.66
C GLY A 100 -13.34 -6.40 0.77
N PHE A 101 -13.12 -7.57 1.38
CA PHE A 101 -12.98 -8.84 0.68
C PHE A 101 -14.27 -9.27 -0.02
N ILE A 102 -15.43 -9.11 0.63
CA ILE A 102 -16.75 -9.33 0.02
C ILE A 102 -16.89 -8.46 -1.23
N SER A 103 -16.65 -7.16 -1.09
CA SER A 103 -16.74 -6.21 -2.20
C SER A 103 -15.80 -6.57 -3.35
N TRP A 104 -14.60 -7.05 -3.02
CA TRP A 104 -13.61 -7.52 -4.00
C TRP A 104 -14.07 -8.78 -4.73
N CYS A 105 -14.64 -9.77 -4.03
CA CYS A 105 -15.17 -11.00 -4.64
C CYS A 105 -16.35 -10.71 -5.57
N LEU A 106 -17.30 -9.87 -5.13
CA LEU A 106 -18.49 -9.51 -5.90
C LEU A 106 -18.13 -8.82 -7.21
N LYS A 107 -17.18 -7.87 -7.16
CA LYS A 107 -16.69 -7.20 -8.37
C LYS A 107 -16.10 -8.17 -9.39
N ARG A 108 -15.52 -9.27 -8.91
CA ARG A 108 -14.90 -10.32 -9.73
C ARG A 108 -15.85 -11.45 -10.10
N LYS A 109 -17.08 -11.45 -9.55
CA LYS A 109 -18.03 -12.57 -9.63
C LYS A 109 -17.44 -13.88 -9.09
N ASP A 110 -16.55 -13.77 -8.10
CA ASP A 110 -15.91 -14.89 -7.43
C ASP A 110 -16.81 -15.37 -6.27
N PRO A 111 -17.01 -16.70 -6.07
CA PRO A 111 -17.82 -17.22 -4.96
C PRO A 111 -17.14 -16.97 -3.61
N LEU A 112 -17.81 -16.27 -2.68
CA LEU A 112 -17.21 -15.75 -1.44
C LEU A 112 -16.57 -16.85 -0.57
N GLU A 113 -17.31 -17.91 -0.26
CA GLU A 113 -16.85 -18.96 0.67
C GLU A 113 -15.64 -19.74 0.13
N LYS A 114 -15.68 -20.12 -1.14
CA LYS A 114 -14.57 -20.82 -1.80
C LYS A 114 -13.35 -19.91 -1.86
N THR A 115 -13.55 -18.65 -2.25
CA THR A 115 -12.47 -17.67 -2.39
C THR A 115 -11.83 -17.32 -1.03
N ALA A 116 -12.63 -17.25 0.04
CA ALA A 116 -12.13 -17.07 1.40
C ALA A 116 -11.24 -18.24 1.83
N LYS A 117 -11.67 -19.50 1.60
CA LYS A 117 -10.87 -20.70 1.91
C LYS A 117 -9.53 -20.69 1.14
N GLU A 118 -9.59 -20.43 -0.15
CA GLU A 118 -8.40 -20.35 -1.01
C GLU A 118 -7.45 -19.23 -0.56
N TYR A 119 -7.97 -18.09 -0.09
CA TYR A 119 -7.16 -17.00 0.44
C TYR A 119 -6.37 -17.44 1.69
N ILE A 120 -7.03 -18.14 2.62
CA ILE A 120 -6.37 -18.68 3.82
C ILE A 120 -5.31 -19.71 3.45
N GLU A 121 -5.60 -20.59 2.49
CA GLU A 121 -4.64 -21.59 2.01
C GLU A 121 -3.42 -20.94 1.37
N THR A 122 -3.61 -19.92 0.53
CA THR A 122 -2.52 -19.12 -0.02
C THR A 122 -1.70 -18.47 1.10
N LEU A 123 -2.32 -17.82 2.10
CA LEU A 123 -1.58 -17.24 3.22
C LEU A 123 -0.79 -18.31 4.00
N LYS A 124 -1.36 -19.49 4.23
CA LYS A 124 -0.68 -20.63 4.87
C LYS A 124 0.52 -21.11 4.05
N LYS A 125 0.42 -21.12 2.72
CA LYS A 125 1.54 -21.46 1.82
C LYS A 125 2.71 -20.48 1.96
N TYR A 126 2.43 -19.19 2.12
CA TYR A 126 3.48 -18.16 2.24
C TYR A 126 4.05 -18.01 3.65
N LYS A 127 3.29 -18.37 4.70
CA LYS A 127 3.70 -18.21 6.10
C LYS A 127 5.04 -18.87 6.46
N PRO A 128 5.39 -20.10 6.02
CA PRO A 128 6.67 -20.74 6.32
C PRO A 128 7.91 -19.97 5.84
N TYR A 129 7.77 -19.13 4.81
CA TYR A 129 8.86 -18.30 4.32
C TYR A 129 9.18 -17.12 5.25
N LYS A 130 8.25 -16.76 6.15
CA LYS A 130 8.37 -15.63 7.06
C LYS A 130 8.76 -16.14 8.46
N LYS A 131 10.07 -16.11 8.75
CA LYS A 131 10.65 -16.47 10.06
C LYS A 131 10.96 -15.21 10.84
N ASP A 132 10.51 -15.12 12.09
CA ASP A 132 10.63 -13.91 12.92
C ASP A 132 10.11 -12.64 12.21
N GLY A 133 9.03 -12.75 11.45
CA GLY A 133 8.47 -11.63 10.70
C GLY A 133 9.23 -11.23 9.43
N LEU A 134 10.28 -11.96 9.04
CA LEU A 134 11.14 -11.65 7.90
C LEU A 134 11.27 -12.82 6.93
N ILE A 135 11.42 -12.50 5.65
CA ILE A 135 11.66 -13.47 4.58
C ILE A 135 13.13 -13.37 4.16
N ASN A 136 13.84 -14.50 4.17
CA ASN A 136 15.22 -14.54 3.69
C ASN A 136 15.25 -14.43 2.15
N GLY A 137 15.82 -13.34 1.63
CA GLY A 137 15.92 -13.05 0.20
C GLY A 137 17.21 -13.54 -0.46
N MET A 138 18.15 -14.12 0.29
CA MET A 138 19.49 -14.45 -0.24
C MET A 138 19.44 -15.49 -1.36
N TYR A 139 18.50 -16.43 -1.34
CA TYR A 139 18.36 -17.43 -2.41
C TYR A 139 18.13 -16.77 -3.77
N LYS A 140 17.25 -15.75 -3.81
CA LYS A 140 16.92 -15.00 -5.03
C LYS A 140 18.12 -14.19 -5.52
N LEU A 141 18.83 -13.54 -4.60
CA LEU A 141 19.98 -12.72 -4.94
C LEU A 141 21.13 -13.56 -5.53
N LYS A 142 21.46 -14.68 -4.90
CA LYS A 142 22.49 -15.62 -5.38
C LYS A 142 22.13 -16.28 -6.72
N GLY A 143 20.85 -16.54 -6.95
CA GLY A 143 20.38 -17.04 -8.25
C GLY A 143 20.43 -15.98 -9.36
N THR A 144 20.49 -14.68 -9.01
CA THR A 144 20.49 -13.59 -10.00
C THR A 144 21.89 -13.06 -10.30
N PHE A 145 22.79 -13.05 -9.31
CA PHE A 145 24.15 -12.51 -9.45
C PHE A 145 25.20 -13.58 -9.08
N PRO A 146 26.22 -13.80 -9.93
CA PRO A 146 27.35 -14.67 -9.58
C PRO A 146 28.08 -14.19 -8.32
N ASP A 147 28.31 -12.87 -8.26
CA ASP A 147 28.98 -12.21 -7.13
C ASP A 147 28.02 -11.31 -6.35
N THR A 148 27.70 -11.74 -5.13
CA THR A 148 26.87 -10.98 -4.18
C THR A 148 27.74 -10.31 -3.12
N SER A 149 27.70 -8.99 -3.05
CA SER A 149 28.41 -8.22 -2.02
C SER A 149 27.58 -7.99 -0.76
N VAL A 150 26.32 -8.39 -0.79
CA VAL A 150 25.39 -8.35 0.34
C VAL A 150 25.55 -9.61 1.18
N ASN A 151 25.77 -9.46 2.49
CA ASN A 151 25.93 -10.59 3.40
C ASN A 151 24.59 -11.24 3.78
N LYS A 152 23.53 -10.43 3.96
CA LYS A 152 22.19 -10.88 4.31
C LYS A 152 21.16 -9.98 3.62
N LEU A 153 20.05 -10.58 3.17
CA LEU A 153 18.94 -9.87 2.54
C LEU A 153 17.63 -10.34 3.16
N PHE A 154 16.81 -9.39 3.59
CA PHE A 154 15.52 -9.65 4.23
C PHE A 154 14.41 -8.87 3.53
N TYR A 155 13.24 -9.49 3.37
CA TYR A 155 12.00 -8.80 3.01
C TYR A 155 11.04 -8.80 4.20
N LEU A 156 10.36 -7.68 4.41
CA LEU A 156 9.30 -7.57 5.42
C LEU A 156 8.03 -8.33 5.00
N ASP A 157 7.77 -8.39 3.70
CA ASP A 157 6.62 -9.11 3.16
C ASP A 157 6.79 -9.44 1.68
N PHE A 158 5.93 -10.30 1.16
CA PHE A 158 5.79 -10.49 -0.29
C PHE A 158 5.11 -9.27 -0.91
N TYR A 159 5.52 -8.86 -2.11
CA TYR A 159 4.84 -7.76 -2.80
C TYR A 159 3.44 -8.14 -3.29
N SER A 160 3.28 -9.40 -3.70
CA SER A 160 2.03 -9.99 -4.17
C SER A 160 1.99 -11.49 -3.95
N ILE A 161 0.79 -12.03 -3.83
CA ILE A 161 0.45 -13.44 -3.70
C ILE A 161 -0.51 -13.83 -4.83
N GLU A 162 -0.13 -14.84 -5.62
CA GLU A 162 -0.89 -15.52 -6.68
C GLU A 162 -2.13 -14.75 -7.21
N ARG A 163 -3.33 -15.35 -7.12
CA ARG A 163 -4.58 -14.79 -7.66
C ARG A 163 -5.12 -13.58 -6.89
N PHE A 164 -4.64 -13.34 -5.68
CA PHE A 164 -5.16 -12.30 -4.79
C PHE A 164 -4.43 -10.95 -4.95
N GLY A 165 -3.36 -10.92 -5.74
CA GLY A 165 -2.65 -9.69 -6.05
C GLY A 165 -1.76 -9.23 -4.90
N LYS A 166 -1.72 -7.93 -4.61
CA LYS A 166 -0.79 -7.37 -3.62
C LYS A 166 -1.20 -7.73 -2.20
N THR A 167 -0.23 -8.00 -1.33
CA THR A 167 -0.51 -8.15 0.11
C THR A 167 -0.93 -6.81 0.71
N LYS A 168 -1.45 -6.81 1.95
CA LYS A 168 -1.76 -5.57 2.66
C LYS A 168 -0.58 -4.60 2.71
N LEU A 169 0.62 -5.10 3.06
CA LEU A 169 1.83 -4.28 3.07
C LEU A 169 2.23 -3.83 1.65
N GLY A 170 2.13 -4.73 0.67
CA GLY A 170 2.41 -4.40 -0.74
C GLY A 170 1.48 -3.31 -1.28
N GLN A 171 0.23 -3.30 -0.83
CA GLN A 171 -0.76 -2.32 -1.24
C GLN A 171 -0.57 -0.97 -0.54
N LEU A 172 -0.30 -0.97 0.77
CA LEU A 172 0.10 0.24 1.50
C LEU A 172 1.34 0.87 0.87
N LEU A 173 2.38 0.06 0.57
CA LEU A 173 3.59 0.53 -0.08
C LEU A 173 3.32 1.18 -1.44
N LEU A 174 2.50 0.52 -2.29
CA LEU A 174 2.16 1.04 -3.61
C LEU A 174 1.54 2.44 -3.50
N TYR A 175 0.50 2.58 -2.68
CA TYR A 175 -0.26 3.83 -2.59
C TYR A 175 0.46 4.90 -1.77
N ALA A 176 1.19 4.54 -0.71
CA ALA A 176 2.08 5.46 0.00
C ALA A 176 3.11 6.08 -0.96
N LYS A 177 3.65 5.27 -1.89
CA LYS A 177 4.60 5.73 -2.90
C LYS A 177 3.96 6.54 -4.03
N GLN A 178 2.78 6.16 -4.52
CA GLN A 178 2.14 6.81 -5.67
C GLN A 178 1.37 8.07 -5.28
N SER A 179 0.55 8.00 -4.23
CA SER A 179 -0.35 9.10 -3.84
C SER A 179 0.34 10.21 -3.07
N GLN A 180 1.59 10.00 -2.61
CA GLN A 180 2.32 10.94 -1.77
C GLN A 180 1.56 11.28 -0.46
N ASN A 181 0.61 10.45 -0.06
CA ASN A 181 -0.23 10.66 1.11
C ASN A 181 0.55 10.36 2.40
N ARG A 182 0.81 11.40 3.20
CA ARG A 182 1.55 11.30 4.48
C ARG A 182 0.90 10.37 5.50
N GLY A 183 -0.43 10.24 5.50
CA GLY A 183 -1.16 9.33 6.38
C GLY A 183 -0.86 7.86 6.07
N LEU A 184 -0.91 7.50 4.78
CA LEU A 184 -0.54 6.14 4.34
C LEU A 184 0.95 5.84 4.59
N ILE A 185 1.82 6.83 4.41
CA ILE A 185 3.24 6.68 4.72
C ILE A 185 3.44 6.43 6.22
N LYS A 186 2.75 7.19 7.09
CA LYS A 186 2.82 6.99 8.54
C LYS A 186 2.34 5.60 8.94
N GLU A 187 1.21 5.16 8.41
CA GLU A 187 0.67 3.81 8.67
C GLU A 187 1.68 2.73 8.24
N LEU A 188 2.30 2.89 7.07
CA LEU A 188 3.36 1.99 6.61
C LEU A 188 4.56 2.00 7.56
N VAL A 189 5.03 3.17 7.99
CA VAL A 189 6.16 3.30 8.94
C VAL A 189 5.85 2.60 10.25
N ASP A 190 4.68 2.86 10.82
CA ASP A 190 4.30 2.30 12.12
C ASP A 190 4.19 0.77 12.05
N GLN A 191 3.77 0.20 10.90
CA GLN A 191 3.74 -1.25 10.69
C GLN A 191 5.12 -1.90 10.56
N ILE A 192 6.12 -1.20 10.00
CA ILE A 192 7.45 -1.79 9.72
C ILE A 192 8.51 -1.45 10.78
N ARG A 193 8.27 -0.41 11.60
CA ARG A 193 9.23 0.08 12.60
C ARG A 193 9.68 -1.02 13.59
N PRO A 194 8.78 -1.85 14.16
CA PRO A 194 9.19 -2.89 15.10
C PRO A 194 10.21 -3.86 14.53
N GLN A 195 9.98 -4.35 13.31
CA GLN A 195 10.84 -5.33 12.64
C GLN A 195 12.20 -4.72 12.27
N ILE A 196 12.23 -3.44 11.86
CA ILE A 196 13.49 -2.73 11.59
C ILE A 196 14.29 -2.55 12.89
N ALA A 197 13.64 -2.19 14.00
CA ALA A 197 14.30 -2.05 15.30
C ALA A 197 14.88 -3.39 15.79
N GLU A 198 14.12 -4.49 15.64
CA GLU A 198 14.58 -5.84 15.96
C GLU A 198 15.78 -6.26 15.10
N LEU A 199 15.77 -5.94 13.79
CA LEU A 199 16.89 -6.20 12.90
C LEU A 199 18.17 -5.45 13.34
N ILE A 200 18.02 -4.17 13.69
CA ILE A 200 19.12 -3.33 14.16
C ILE A 200 19.76 -3.95 15.40
N LYS A 201 18.93 -4.38 16.37
CA LYS A 201 19.39 -5.02 17.59
C LYS A 201 20.03 -6.40 17.33
N LYS A 202 19.36 -7.25 16.56
CA LYS A 202 19.76 -8.65 16.28
C LYS A 202 21.13 -8.72 15.59
N TYR A 203 21.39 -7.81 14.66
CA TYR A 203 22.63 -7.78 13.88
C TYR A 203 23.65 -6.75 14.35
N LYS A 204 23.38 -6.03 15.44
CA LYS A 204 24.25 -4.96 15.98
C LYS A 204 24.65 -3.99 14.87
N ILE A 205 23.64 -3.42 14.20
CA ILE A 205 23.84 -2.52 13.08
C ILE A 205 24.46 -1.21 13.58
N ASP A 206 25.59 -0.83 12.98
CA ASP A 206 26.33 0.39 13.32
C ASP A 206 25.84 1.59 12.52
N ALA A 207 25.36 1.40 11.29
CA ALA A 207 24.84 2.46 10.44
C ALA A 207 23.70 2.01 9.52
N VAL A 208 22.82 2.94 9.15
CA VAL A 208 21.68 2.69 8.26
C VAL A 208 21.75 3.55 7.01
N GLY A 209 21.65 2.95 5.84
CA GLY A 209 21.57 3.65 4.56
C GLY A 209 20.18 3.49 3.93
N PHE A 210 19.58 4.59 3.47
CA PHE A 210 18.32 4.57 2.73
C PHE A 210 18.62 4.72 1.25
N ILE A 211 18.14 3.79 0.42
CA ILE A 211 18.36 3.87 -1.03
C ILE A 211 17.69 5.12 -1.59
N PRO A 212 18.44 5.99 -2.29
CA PRO A 212 17.90 7.27 -2.75
C PRO A 212 16.83 7.08 -3.84
N PRO A 213 15.77 7.89 -3.84
CA PRO A 213 14.71 7.81 -4.84
C PRO A 213 15.24 8.18 -6.23
N THR A 214 14.69 7.55 -7.26
CA THR A 214 15.10 7.81 -8.65
C THR A 214 14.20 8.82 -9.38
N VAL A 215 12.93 8.93 -8.97
CA VAL A 215 11.93 9.76 -9.68
C VAL A 215 11.64 11.01 -8.86
N LYS A 216 11.61 12.19 -9.51
CA LYS A 216 11.21 13.45 -8.87
C LYS A 216 9.74 13.36 -8.41
N ARG A 217 9.54 13.59 -7.12
CA ARG A 217 8.25 13.66 -6.41
C ARG A 217 8.42 14.70 -5.30
N GLU A 218 7.33 15.36 -4.96
CA GLU A 218 7.28 16.36 -3.88
C GLU A 218 7.53 15.70 -2.52
N ILE A 219 6.87 14.57 -2.27
CA ILE A 219 7.03 13.75 -1.08
C ILE A 219 7.66 12.42 -1.49
N GLN A 220 8.88 12.18 -1.01
CA GLN A 220 9.65 10.97 -1.29
C GLN A 220 9.49 9.97 -0.16
N LEU A 221 8.95 8.80 -0.46
CA LEU A 221 8.74 7.72 0.53
C LEU A 221 10.01 7.44 1.35
N MET A 222 11.16 7.27 0.71
CA MET A 222 12.41 6.93 1.40
C MET A 222 12.88 8.00 2.38
N ARG A 223 12.69 9.29 2.05
CA ARG A 223 13.00 10.41 2.96
C ARG A 223 12.02 10.47 4.13
N GLU A 224 10.76 10.14 3.87
CA GLU A 224 9.75 10.06 4.92
C GLU A 224 9.99 8.88 5.86
N LEU A 225 10.35 7.70 5.34
CA LEU A 225 10.78 6.55 6.14
C LEU A 225 11.97 6.94 7.01
N GLU A 226 13.00 7.55 6.42
CA GLU A 226 14.19 8.00 7.13
C GLU A 226 13.86 8.95 8.29
N ARG A 227 12.91 9.88 8.10
CA ARG A 227 12.49 10.82 9.14
C ARG A 227 11.63 10.19 10.22
N GLN A 228 10.68 9.33 9.83
CA GLN A 228 9.63 8.81 10.72
C GLN A 228 10.00 7.50 11.42
N LEU A 229 11.05 6.80 10.98
CA LEU A 229 11.55 5.62 11.70
C LEU A 229 12.25 5.99 13.01
N HIS A 230 12.68 7.26 13.17
CA HIS A 230 13.32 7.78 14.38
C HIS A 230 14.48 6.90 14.90
N LEU A 231 15.30 6.39 13.97
CA LEU A 231 16.44 5.54 14.29
C LEU A 231 17.55 6.38 14.95
N THR A 232 18.10 5.88 16.05
CA THR A 232 19.24 6.50 16.76
C THR A 232 20.58 6.18 16.10
N THR A 233 20.63 5.10 15.33
CA THR A 233 21.81 4.66 14.58
C THR A 233 22.23 5.71 13.53
N PRO A 234 23.53 6.01 13.37
CA PRO A 234 23.99 6.96 12.37
C PRO A 234 23.60 6.53 10.96
N LYS A 235 23.49 7.51 10.06
CA LYS A 235 23.04 7.30 8.70
C LYS A 235 24.22 7.39 7.73
N ILE A 236 24.22 6.52 6.73
CA ILE A 236 25.16 6.62 5.60
C ILE A 236 24.54 7.48 4.53
N SER A 237 25.29 8.49 4.08
CA SER A 237 24.88 9.34 2.96
C SER A 237 25.01 8.56 1.65
N LEU A 238 23.85 8.28 1.04
CA LEU A 238 23.76 7.67 -0.29
C LEU A 238 23.12 8.68 -1.24
N VAL A 239 23.88 9.09 -2.25
CA VAL A 239 23.45 10.13 -3.20
C VAL A 239 23.20 9.51 -4.57
N LYS A 240 22.07 9.89 -5.18
CA LYS A 240 21.82 9.56 -6.58
C LYS A 240 22.29 10.71 -7.48
N VAL A 241 23.31 10.47 -8.27
CA VAL A 241 23.86 11.42 -9.25
C VAL A 241 22.83 11.68 -10.34
N LYS A 242 22.64 12.96 -10.66
CA LYS A 242 21.72 13.39 -11.71
C LYS A 242 22.43 13.38 -13.05
N THR A 243 21.94 12.57 -13.98
CA THR A 243 22.28 12.64 -15.41
C THR A 243 21.32 13.60 -16.13
N PRO A 244 21.67 14.13 -17.31
CA PRO A 244 20.79 15.02 -18.09
C PRO A 244 19.40 14.42 -18.33
N VAL A 245 19.33 13.10 -18.55
CA VAL A 245 18.07 12.34 -18.64
C VAL A 245 17.95 11.42 -17.44
N ILE A 246 16.83 11.52 -16.71
CA ILE A 246 16.54 10.65 -15.56
C ILE A 246 15.92 9.36 -16.07
N VAL A 247 16.65 8.24 -15.94
CA VAL A 247 16.15 6.91 -16.30
C VAL A 247 15.77 6.13 -15.03
N PRO A 248 14.49 5.81 -14.81
CA PRO A 248 14.08 4.96 -13.70
C PRO A 248 14.60 3.53 -13.88
N GLN A 249 15.27 2.98 -12.87
CA GLN A 249 15.81 1.62 -12.96
C GLN A 249 14.73 0.54 -13.20
N LYS A 250 13.49 0.79 -12.74
CA LYS A 250 12.37 -0.14 -12.90
C LYS A 250 11.81 -0.18 -14.34
N THR A 251 12.15 0.78 -15.22
CA THR A 251 11.74 0.76 -16.64
C THR A 251 12.75 0.02 -17.53
N LEU A 252 13.91 -0.35 -17.00
CA LEU A 252 14.92 -1.13 -17.71
C LEU A 252 14.52 -2.61 -17.70
N ASN A 253 14.54 -3.26 -18.87
CA ASN A 253 14.13 -4.66 -19.00
C ASN A 253 15.29 -5.64 -18.76
N LYS A 254 16.51 -5.30 -19.21
CA LYS A 254 17.70 -6.14 -19.09
C LYS A 254 18.37 -5.98 -17.72
N LEU A 255 18.96 -7.06 -17.22
CA LEU A 255 19.64 -7.06 -15.91
C LEU A 255 20.92 -6.21 -15.96
N GLU A 256 21.65 -6.30 -17.06
CA GLU A 256 22.91 -5.62 -17.33
C GLU A 256 22.70 -4.10 -17.26
N ASP A 257 21.67 -3.59 -17.94
CA ASP A 257 21.29 -2.18 -17.91
C ASP A 257 20.96 -1.71 -16.47
N ARG A 258 20.29 -2.57 -15.69
CA ARG A 258 19.96 -2.27 -14.28
C ARG A 258 21.21 -2.22 -13.41
N ILE A 259 22.19 -3.10 -13.66
CA ILE A 259 23.49 -3.11 -12.96
C ILE A 259 24.26 -1.84 -13.33
N GLU A 260 24.39 -1.53 -14.62
CA GLU A 260 25.10 -0.34 -15.09
C GLU A 260 24.49 0.95 -14.52
N ASN A 261 23.15 1.06 -14.54
CA ASN A 261 22.45 2.21 -13.98
C ASN A 261 22.77 2.38 -12.48
N ALA A 262 22.67 1.31 -11.69
CA ALA A 262 22.99 1.39 -10.25
C ALA A 262 24.46 1.73 -10.01
N LYS A 263 25.36 1.09 -10.76
CA LYS A 263 26.81 1.32 -10.69
C LYS A 263 27.20 2.75 -11.04
N ARG A 264 26.53 3.39 -12.01
CA ARG A 264 26.88 4.77 -12.41
C ARG A 264 26.17 5.85 -11.58
N THR A 265 24.96 5.58 -11.10
CA THR A 265 24.11 6.65 -10.55
C THR A 265 24.05 6.69 -9.04
N ILE A 266 24.42 5.64 -8.31
CA ILE A 266 24.42 5.66 -6.83
C ILE A 266 25.85 5.86 -6.33
N VAL A 267 26.08 6.89 -5.52
CA VAL A 267 27.37 7.21 -4.92
C VAL A 267 27.24 7.13 -3.41
N VAL A 268 28.25 6.54 -2.77
CA VAL A 268 28.41 6.55 -1.32
C VAL A 268 29.19 7.81 -0.98
N ASP A 269 28.51 8.78 -0.38
CA ASP A 269 29.08 10.09 -0.02
C ASP A 269 29.38 10.11 1.49
N GLU A 270 30.09 9.08 1.95
CA GLU A 270 30.38 8.86 3.36
C GLU A 270 31.86 8.55 3.55
N ILE A 271 32.46 9.22 4.53
CA ILE A 271 33.89 9.11 4.86
C ILE A 271 34.09 8.12 6.01
N LYS A 272 33.10 8.02 6.91
CA LYS A 272 33.20 7.15 8.09
C LYS A 272 33.06 5.67 7.68
N LYS A 273 33.92 4.84 8.27
CA LYS A 273 33.82 3.38 8.15
C LYS A 273 32.95 2.80 9.26
N PHE A 274 32.06 1.90 8.89
CA PHE A 274 31.18 1.18 9.81
C PHE A 274 31.40 -0.33 9.64
N LYS A 275 31.21 -1.12 10.71
CA LYS A 275 31.42 -2.58 10.63
C LYS A 275 30.20 -3.28 10.06
N THR A 276 29.01 -2.88 10.52
CA THR A 276 27.74 -3.47 10.07
C THR A 276 26.77 -2.40 9.60
N ILE A 277 26.31 -2.54 8.36
CA ILE A 277 25.46 -1.56 7.69
C ILE A 277 24.13 -2.22 7.28
N LEU A 278 23.02 -1.56 7.61
CA LEU A 278 21.69 -1.93 7.12
C LEU A 278 21.29 -1.00 5.96
N LEU A 279 21.05 -1.58 4.79
CA LEU A 279 20.48 -0.86 3.65
C LEU A 279 18.97 -1.09 3.59
N ILE A 280 18.19 -0.03 3.43
CA ILE A 280 16.72 -0.05 3.33
C ILE A 280 16.31 0.45 1.95
N ASP A 281 15.48 -0.31 1.25
CA ASP A 281 14.88 0.03 -0.05
C ASP A 281 13.37 -0.25 -0.03
N ASP A 282 12.64 0.31 -1.00
CA ASP A 282 11.19 0.23 -1.05
C ASP A 282 10.67 -1.15 -1.45
N ALA A 283 11.19 -1.71 -2.53
CA ALA A 283 10.84 -3.02 -3.05
C ALA A 283 11.92 -3.51 -4.01
N LEU A 284 12.33 -4.77 -3.83
CA LEU A 284 13.43 -5.38 -4.57
C LEU A 284 12.94 -6.28 -5.71
N GLY A 285 13.25 -5.86 -6.94
CA GLY A 285 13.02 -6.64 -8.16
C GLY A 285 14.15 -7.63 -8.42
N SER A 286 15.19 -7.21 -9.15
CA SER A 286 16.39 -8.01 -9.41
C SER A 286 17.41 -7.97 -8.28
N GLY A 287 17.44 -6.90 -7.47
CA GLY A 287 18.45 -6.73 -6.41
C GLY A 287 19.71 -5.99 -6.83
N ALA A 288 19.78 -5.52 -8.09
CA ALA A 288 20.95 -4.82 -8.62
C ALA A 288 21.31 -3.57 -7.80
N THR A 289 20.31 -2.76 -7.43
CA THR A 289 20.49 -1.54 -6.65
C THR A 289 21.21 -1.79 -5.33
N ILE A 290 20.70 -2.75 -4.55
CA ILE A 290 21.26 -3.10 -3.25
C ILE A 290 22.64 -3.77 -3.40
N ASN A 291 22.82 -4.66 -4.38
CA ASN A 291 24.09 -5.35 -4.59
C ASN A 291 25.21 -4.38 -5.00
N GLU A 292 24.94 -3.49 -5.96
CA GLU A 292 25.92 -2.49 -6.42
C GLU A 292 26.19 -1.42 -5.36
N THR A 293 25.19 -1.04 -4.57
CA THR A 293 25.41 -0.15 -3.42
C THR A 293 26.32 -0.82 -2.39
N ALA A 294 26.07 -2.10 -2.07
CA ALA A 294 26.92 -2.86 -1.15
C ALA A 294 28.36 -3.03 -1.67
N LYS A 295 28.56 -3.21 -2.98
CA LYS A 295 29.89 -3.24 -3.62
C LYS A 295 30.67 -1.95 -3.41
N LYS A 296 30.00 -0.80 -3.46
CA LYS A 296 30.65 0.52 -3.30
C LYS A 296 30.96 0.87 -1.86
N ILE A 297 30.24 0.28 -0.92
CA ILE A 297 30.44 0.49 0.52
C ILE A 297 31.63 -0.34 1.04
N LYS A 298 31.84 -1.53 0.47
CA LYS A 298 32.96 -2.41 0.81
C LYS A 298 34.27 -1.92 0.20
#